data_AF-A0A960X6F1-F1
#
_entry.id   AF-A0A960X6F1-F1
#
_cell.length_a   1.000
_cell.length_b   1.000
_cell.length_c   1.000
_cell.angle_alpha   90.00
_cell.angle_beta   90.00
_cell.angle_gamma   90.00
#
_symmetry.space_group_name_H-M   'P 1'
#
loop_
_entity.id
_entity.type
_entity.pdbx_description
1 polymer ?
#
loop_
_entity_poly.entity_id
_entity_poly.type
_entity_poly.pdbx_seq_one_letter_code
_entity_poly.pdbx_strand_id
1 'polypeptide(L)' 'MPGKEIEKLEQWARKYEVTLVMGANERIDTGPGNGTLFNSLIIIGPDGTLLNHHRKLMPTFT' A
#
# COMPACT_ATOMS: atom_id res chain seq x y z
N MET A 1 -0.65 6.38 -4.43
CA MET A 1 -0.99 4.97 -4.73
C MET A 1 -2.50 4.81 -4.66
N PRO A 2 -3.20 4.78 -5.79
CA PRO A 2 -3.72 3.54 -6.39
C PRO A 2 -2.79 2.98 -7.48
N GLY A 3 -3.00 1.72 -7.89
CA GLY A 3 -2.20 1.02 -8.91
C GLY A 3 -2.70 -0.41 -9.16
N LYS A 4 -2.30 -1.00 -10.29
CA LYS A 4 -2.78 -2.33 -10.74
C LYS A 4 -2.51 -3.44 -9.72
N GLU A 5 -1.41 -3.33 -8.99
CA GLU A 5 -1.01 -4.24 -7.94
C GLU A 5 -1.99 -4.17 -6.77
N ILE A 6 -2.39 -2.95 -6.36
CA ILE A 6 -3.35 -2.74 -5.27
C ILE A 6 -4.74 -3.22 -5.66
N GLU A 7 -5.21 -2.89 -6.87
CA GLU A 7 -6.50 -3.36 -7.38
C GLU A 7 -6.61 -4.89 -7.35
N LYS A 8 -5.52 -5.58 -7.69
CA LYS A 8 -5.46 -7.05 -7.65
C LYS A 8 -5.52 -7.59 -6.22
N LEU A 9 -4.86 -6.93 -5.27
CA LEU A 9 -4.92 -7.28 -3.85
C LEU A 9 -6.31 -7.02 -3.26
N GLU A 10 -6.96 -5.91 -3.62
CA GLU A 10 -8.35 -5.60 -3.23
C GLU A 10 -9.34 -6.66 -3.73
N GLN A 11 -9.20 -7.06 -5.00
CA GLN A 11 -9.99 -8.16 -5.57
C GLN A 11 -9.77 -9.49 -4.83
N TRP A 12 -8.52 -9.80 -4.47
CA TRP A 12 -8.21 -11.01 -3.71
C TRP A 12 -8.73 -10.96 -2.28
N ALA A 13 -8.58 -9.84 -1.59
CA ALA A 13 -9.10 -9.64 -0.25
C ALA A 13 -10.62 -9.88 -0.22
N ARG A 14 -11.35 -9.30 -1.19
CA ARG A 14 -12.80 -9.53 -1.37
C ARG A 14 -13.14 -10.97 -1.72
N LYS A 15 -12.40 -11.58 -2.65
CA LYS A 15 -12.68 -12.94 -3.13
C LYS A 15 -12.52 -14.00 -2.04
N TYR A 16 -11.53 -13.83 -1.17
CA TYR A 16 -11.21 -14.80 -0.12
C TYR A 16 -11.71 -14.37 1.26
N GLU A 17 -12.38 -13.21 1.37
CA GLU A 17 -12.90 -12.64 2.62
C GLU A 17 -11.82 -12.50 3.71
N VAL A 18 -10.61 -12.10 3.31
CA VAL A 18 -9.45 -11.95 4.20
C VAL A 18 -9.00 -10.51 4.31
N THR A 19 -8.47 -10.15 5.49
CA THR A 19 -7.74 -8.89 5.66
C THR A 19 -6.28 -9.09 5.24
N LEU A 20 -5.78 -8.21 4.37
CA LEU A 20 -4.38 -8.22 3.94
C LEU A 20 -3.61 -7.10 4.64
N VAL A 21 -2.45 -7.43 5.21
CA VAL A 21 -1.47 -6.46 5.72
C VAL A 21 -0.19 -6.63 4.93
N MET A 22 0.17 -5.63 4.12
CA MET A 22 1.25 -5.75 3.15
C MET A 22 2.20 -4.56 3.24
N GLY A 23 3.51 -4.84 3.15
CA GLY A 23 4.52 -3.83 2.87
C GLY A 23 4.64 -3.60 1.36
N ALA A 24 4.81 -2.36 0.94
CA ALA A 24 5.01 -1.97 -0.45
C ALA A 24 6.07 -0.89 -0.58
N ASN A 25 6.82 -0.93 -1.69
CA ASN A 25 7.66 0.19 -2.10
C ASN A 25 6.81 1.10 -2.99
N GLU A 26 6.42 2.25 -2.45
CA GLU A 26 5.58 3.21 -3.15
C GLU A 26 6.46 4.22 -3.89
N ARG A 27 6.37 4.26 -5.21
CA ARG A 27 6.96 5.30 -6.05
C ARG A 27 6.01 6.49 -6.15
N ILE A 28 6.56 7.69 -5.96
CA ILE A 28 5.83 8.94 -6.19
C ILE A 28 6.30 9.51 -7.52
N ASP A 29 5.39 9.50 -8.51
CA ASP A 29 5.69 9.96 -9.86
C ASP A 29 5.39 11.46 -10.07
N THR A 30 4.56 12.06 -9.21
CA THR A 30 4.19 13.48 -9.27
C THR A 30 3.93 14.07 -7.89
N GLY A 31 4.04 15.40 -7.76
CA GLY A 31 3.77 16.13 -6.51
C GLY A 31 4.89 16.05 -5.47
N PRO A 32 4.59 16.36 -4.19
CA PRO A 32 5.57 16.33 -3.11
C PRO A 32 6.19 14.94 -2.94
N GLY A 33 7.53 14.87 -2.96
CA GLY A 33 8.27 13.61 -2.91
C GLY A 33 8.44 12.92 -4.26
N ASN A 34 8.18 13.60 -5.39
CA ASN A 34 8.46 13.06 -6.72
C ASN A 34 9.87 12.47 -6.83
N GLY A 35 9.98 11.29 -7.43
CA GLY A 35 11.24 10.55 -7.58
C GLY A 35 11.67 9.80 -6.31
N THR A 36 10.95 9.96 -5.20
CA THR A 36 11.23 9.26 -3.94
C THR A 36 10.47 7.93 -3.88
N LEU A 37 11.11 6.93 -3.30
CA LEU A 37 10.48 5.67 -2.91
C LEU A 37 10.20 5.71 -1.41
N PHE A 38 8.94 5.47 -1.03
CA PHE A 38 8.55 5.27 0.36
C PHE A 38 8.41 3.78 0.66
N ASN A 39 8.81 3.38 1.87
CA ASN A 39 8.35 2.12 2.45
C ASN A 39 6.97 2.38 3.05
N SER A 40 5.95 1.69 2.55
CA SER A 40 4.56 1.89 2.93
C SER A 40 3.94 0.60 3.47
N LEU A 41 3.16 0.70 4.54
CA LEU A 41 2.30 -0.36 5.05
C LEU A 41 0.87 -0.09 4.59
N ILE A 42 0.24 -1.09 3.99
CA ILE A 42 -1.16 -1.03 3.57
C ILE A 42 -1.99 -2.08 4.30
N ILE A 43 -3.23 -1.74 4.61
CA ILE A 43 -4.22 -2.67 5.16
C ILE A 43 -5.43 -2.64 4.24
N ILE A 44 -5.82 -3.81 3.72
CA ILE A 44 -7.01 -3.99 2.89
C ILE A 44 -7.98 -4.88 3.65
N GLY A 45 -9.21 -4.42 3.82
CA GLY A 45 -10.28 -5.12 4.51
C GLY A 45 -10.81 -6.32 3.72
N PRO A 46 -11.60 -7.20 4.36
CA PRO A 46 -12.15 -8.40 3.73
C PRO A 46 -13.18 -8.09 2.63
N ASP A 47 -13.67 -6.85 2.56
CA ASP A 47 -14.53 -6.34 1.48
C ASP A 47 -13.73 -5.77 0.29
N GLY A 48 -12.40 -5.82 0.36
CA GLY A 48 -11.49 -5.22 -0.62
C GLY A 48 -11.28 -3.72 -0.44
N THR A 49 -11.75 -3.10 0.64
CA THR A 49 -11.54 -1.67 0.88
C THR A 49 -10.15 -1.40 1.44
N LEU A 50 -9.41 -0.43 0.90
CA LEU A 50 -8.17 0.05 1.48
C LEU A 50 -8.46 0.79 2.80
N LEU A 51 -8.14 0.16 3.94
CA LEU A 51 -8.40 0.67 5.29
C LEU A 51 -7.27 1.55 5.81
N ASN A 52 -6.03 1.29 5.41
CA ASN A 52 -4.87 2.05 5.85
C ASN A 52 -3.80 2.15 4.77
N HIS A 53 -3.14 3.31 4.71
CA HIS A 53 -1.96 3.56 3.90
C HIS A 53 -0.99 4.43 4.71
N HIS A 54 0.04 3.81 5.28
CA HIS A 54 0.99 4.47 6.17
C HIS A 54 2.40 4.42 5.59
N ARG A 55 3.00 5.59 5.33
CA ARG A 55 4.41 5.70 4.94
C ARG A 55 5.27 5.68 6.19
N LYS A 56 6.30 4.83 6.22
CA LYS A 56 7.26 4.73 7.32
C LYS A 56 7.88 6.11 7.57
N LEU A 57 7.67 6.64 8.77
CA LEU A 57 8.11 7.99 9.13
C LEU A 57 9.64 8.12 9.17
N MET A 58 10.32 7.10 9.70
CA MET A 58 11.76 7.08 9.88
C MET A 58 12.35 5.84 9.21
N PRO A 59 13.04 5.98 8.06
CA PRO A 59 13.87 4.93 7.51
C PRO A 59 14.96 4.55 8.51
N THR A 60 15.18 3.26 8.70
CA THR A 60 16.22 2.77 9.60
C THR A 60 17.50 2.60 8.80
N PHE A 61 18.59 3.22 9.25
CA PHE A 61 19.94 3.07 8.71
C PHE A 61 20.87 2.77 9.89
N THR A 62 21.91 1.97 9.65
CA THR A 62 22.95 1.61 10.63
C THR A 62 24.31 1.87 10.02
#